data_AF-A0A3C0ALX2-F1
#
_entry.id   AF-A0A3C0ALX2-F1
#
_cell.length_a   1.000
_cell.length_b   1.000
_cell.length_c   1.000
_cell.angle_alpha   90.00
_cell.angle_beta   90.00
_cell.angle_gamma   90.00
#
_symmetry.space_group_name_H-M   'P 1'
#
loop_
_entity.id
_entity.type
_entity.pdbx_description
1 polymer ?
#
loop_
_entity_poly.entity_id
_entity_poly.type
_entity_poly.pdbx_seq_one_letter_code
_entity_poly.pdbx_strand_id
1 'polypeptide(L)'
;MKPSSEKNHLRARINKIRQQMKAEVQQRDSQVTRPISGGLPVPFYAVALLVCALTSGCQNTASDLSLSSLPEVTDLDFQQTVLEADQPVLVEFWAPWCRPCVEMTPILEQVSKQYAGRVKILRIRIDDNPATAAEYEIDSPPAFILFRERTVFKRRLGKQSQLQLTGLLSSSLPEEIIE
;
A
#
# COMPACT_ATOMS: atom_id res chain seq x y z
N MET A 1 7.37 -36.73 34.24
CA MET A 1 8.51 -35.78 34.34
C MET A 1 9.16 -35.66 32.96
N LYS A 2 9.27 -34.53 32.23
CA LYS A 2 9.45 -33.11 32.57
C LYS A 2 8.80 -32.18 31.50
N PRO A 3 7.49 -31.85 31.57
CA PRO A 3 6.86 -30.89 30.64
C PRO A 3 7.14 -29.41 30.97
N SER A 4 7.73 -29.12 32.14
CA SER A 4 8.02 -27.75 32.58
C SER A 4 9.32 -27.19 31.98
N SER A 5 10.34 -28.04 31.78
CA SER A 5 11.66 -27.62 31.28
C SER A 5 11.61 -27.10 29.84
N GLU A 6 10.81 -27.75 28.99
CA GLU A 6 10.69 -27.40 27.57
C GLU A 6 9.90 -26.10 27.36
N LYS A 7 8.82 -25.91 28.12
CA LYS A 7 8.05 -24.66 28.11
C LYS A 7 8.87 -23.46 28.61
N ASN A 8 9.73 -23.67 29.61
CA ASN A 8 10.61 -22.63 30.12
C ASN A 8 11.70 -22.27 29.09
N HIS A 9 12.25 -23.27 28.40
CA HIS A 9 13.22 -23.06 27.32
C HIS A 9 12.60 -22.31 26.14
N LEU A 10 11.38 -22.65 25.74
CA LEU A 10 10.67 -21.96 24.67
C LEU A 10 10.34 -20.50 25.03
N ARG A 11 9.87 -20.24 26.25
CA ARG A 11 9.65 -18.87 26.77
C ARG A 11 10.92 -18.05 26.79
N ALA A 12 12.05 -18.65 27.18
CA ALA A 12 13.35 -17.97 27.16
C ALA A 12 13.77 -17.59 25.72
N ARG A 13 13.55 -18.46 24.73
CA ARG A 13 13.84 -18.16 23.32
C ARG A 13 12.94 -17.05 22.77
N ILE A 14 11.64 -17.09 23.04
CA ILE A 14 10.69 -16.05 22.61
C ILE A 14 11.06 -14.70 23.22
N ASN A 15 11.39 -14.66 24.51
CA ASN A 15 11.82 -13.43 25.16
C ASN A 15 13.15 -12.91 24.61
N LYS A 16 14.09 -13.80 24.28
CA LYS A 16 15.36 -13.42 23.65
C LYS A 16 15.14 -12.79 22.27
N ILE A 17 14.29 -13.39 21.43
CA ILE A 17 13.93 -12.85 20.10
C ILE A 17 13.27 -11.48 20.25
N ARG A 18 12.33 -11.33 21.20
CA ARG A 18 11.66 -10.05 21.47
C ARG A 18 12.64 -8.96 21.91
N GLN A 19 13.65 -9.31 22.70
CA GLN A 19 14.69 -8.35 23.12
C GLN A 19 15.63 -7.98 21.96
N GLN A 20 15.96 -8.93 21.09
CA GLN A 20 16.76 -8.65 19.88
C GLN A 20 16.02 -7.71 18.92
N MET A 21 14.73 -7.95 18.68
CA MET A 21 13.90 -7.08 17.86
C MET A 21 13.75 -5.67 18.45
N LYS A 22 13.61 -5.54 19.78
CA LYS A 22 13.57 -4.22 20.44
C LYS A 22 14.89 -3.45 20.29
N ALA A 23 16.03 -4.14 20.36
CA ALA A 23 17.33 -3.51 20.17
C ALA A 23 17.54 -3.02 18.72
N GLU A 24 17.07 -3.78 17.72
CA GLU A 24 17.16 -3.38 16.31
C GLU A 24 16.25 -2.20 15.95
N VAL A 25 15.03 -2.13 16.53
CA VAL A 25 14.13 -0.98 16.34
C VAL A 25 14.75 0.29 16.94
N GLN A 26 15.33 0.21 18.14
CA GLN A 26 15.99 1.34 18.79
C GLN A 26 17.20 1.88 17.99
N GLN A 27 17.93 0.99 17.29
CA GLN A 27 19.05 1.40 16.44
C GLN A 27 18.60 2.11 15.16
N ARG A 28 17.44 1.75 14.57
CA ARG A 28 16.90 2.45 13.39
C ARG A 28 16.47 3.88 13.71
N ASP A 29 15.88 4.12 14.87
CA ASP A 29 15.44 5.48 15.26
C ASP A 29 16.63 6.45 15.46
N SER A 30 17.78 5.94 15.88
CA SER A 30 18.99 6.76 16.08
C SER A 30 19.74 7.15 14.80
N GLN A 31 19.36 6.60 13.63
CA GLN A 31 20.00 6.92 12.34
C GLN A 31 19.20 7.91 11.48
N VAL A 32 17.99 8.31 11.89
CA VAL A 32 17.16 9.30 11.17
C VAL A 32 17.55 10.75 11.48
N THR A 33 18.36 10.99 12.51
CA THR A 33 18.88 12.34 12.84
C THR A 33 20.39 12.43 12.60
N ARG A 34 20.82 12.43 11.34
CA ARG A 34 22.12 13.02 10.99
C ARG A 34 21.89 14.43 10.45
N PRO A 35 22.18 15.50 11.22
CA PRO A 35 22.21 16.84 10.67
C PRO A 35 23.33 16.93 9.62
N ILE A 36 22.98 17.46 8.45
CA ILE A 36 23.87 17.70 7.32
C ILE A 36 24.95 18.68 7.80
N SER A 37 26.10 18.15 8.18
CA SER A 37 27.23 18.92 8.69
C SER A 37 28.02 19.47 7.50
N GLY A 38 27.54 20.60 6.97
CA GLY A 38 28.20 21.40 5.95
C GLY A 38 27.89 22.87 6.19
N GLY A 39 28.38 23.43 7.29
CA GLY A 39 28.14 24.82 7.68
C GLY A 39 28.84 25.80 6.74
N LEU A 40 28.06 26.55 5.96
CA LEU A 40 28.52 27.76 5.29
C LEU A 40 28.77 28.88 6.33
N PRO A 41 29.72 29.79 6.08
CA PRO A 41 30.08 30.85 7.01
C PRO A 41 28.91 31.79 7.31
N VAL A 42 28.90 32.25 8.57
CA VAL A 42 27.77 32.84 9.29
C VAL A 42 27.24 34.20 8.78
N PRO A 43 27.89 35.01 7.91
CA PRO A 43 27.25 36.26 7.46
C PRO A 43 26.21 36.07 6.33
N PHE A 44 26.02 34.87 5.77
CA PHE A 44 25.04 34.64 4.70
C PHE A 44 23.62 34.28 5.17
N TYR A 45 23.44 33.87 6.44
CA TYR A 45 22.13 33.45 6.98
C TYR A 45 21.13 34.60 7.12
N ALA A 46 21.61 35.83 7.33
CA ALA A 46 20.75 37.01 7.42
C ALA A 46 20.10 37.37 6.06
N VAL A 47 20.72 36.98 4.94
CA VAL A 47 20.17 37.22 3.59
C VAL A 47 19.17 36.14 3.19
N ALA A 48 19.42 34.87 3.56
CA ALA A 48 18.53 33.75 3.22
C ALA A 48 17.15 33.86 3.92
N LEU A 49 17.09 34.35 5.15
CA LEU A 49 15.82 34.60 5.86
C LEU A 49 15.01 35.75 5.24
N LEU A 50 15.66 36.69 4.57
CA LEU A 50 14.97 37.82 3.93
C LEU A 50 14.45 37.47 2.52
N VAL A 51 15.08 36.51 1.83
CA VAL A 51 14.62 36.04 0.51
C VAL A 51 13.48 35.02 0.63
N CYS A 52 13.50 34.14 1.64
CA CYS A 52 12.46 33.12 1.82
C CYS A 52 11.10 33.72 2.25
N ALA A 53 11.08 34.92 2.84
CA ALA A 53 9.86 35.64 3.21
C ALA A 53 9.22 36.43 2.06
N LEU A 54 9.93 36.62 0.94
CA LEU A 54 9.44 37.40 -0.22
C LEU A 54 9.06 36.52 -1.43
N THR A 55 9.39 35.22 -1.40
CA THR A 55 8.89 34.25 -2.38
C THR A 55 7.91 33.31 -1.67
N SER A 56 6.61 33.55 -1.86
CA SER A 56 5.51 32.64 -1.46
C SER A 56 5.59 31.28 -2.18
N GLY A 57 6.63 30.48 -1.94
CA GLY A 57 6.83 29.28 -2.73
C GLY A 57 8.02 28.42 -2.36
N CYS A 58 8.26 28.17 -1.08
CA CYS A 58 8.98 26.98 -0.64
C CYS A 58 8.04 26.13 0.21
N GLN A 59 7.10 25.47 -0.46
CA GLN A 59 6.31 24.42 0.16
C GLN A 59 7.20 23.17 0.19
N ASN A 60 7.60 22.77 1.39
CA ASN A 60 8.09 21.42 1.67
C ASN A 60 6.95 20.43 1.42
N THR A 61 6.76 20.02 0.18
CA THR A 61 5.81 18.96 -0.16
C THR A 61 6.54 17.62 -0.11
N ALA A 62 6.51 16.98 1.05
CA ALA A 62 6.70 15.53 1.17
C ALA A 62 5.47 14.76 0.60
N SER A 63 4.82 15.29 -0.43
CA SER A 63 3.62 14.73 -1.07
C SER A 63 3.93 14.08 -2.43
N ASP A 64 5.19 13.81 -2.72
CA ASP A 64 5.63 13.06 -3.92
C ASP A 64 5.41 11.53 -3.81
N LEU A 65 4.60 11.07 -2.85
CA LEU A 65 4.28 9.65 -2.66
C LEU A 65 2.78 9.31 -2.80
N SER A 66 1.96 10.22 -3.33
CA SER A 66 0.58 9.87 -3.72
C SER A 66 0.48 9.80 -5.24
N LEU A 67 1.01 8.71 -5.81
CA LEU A 67 0.85 8.40 -7.24
C LEU A 67 -0.61 8.14 -7.65
N SER A 68 -1.51 7.95 -6.68
CA SER A 68 -2.95 7.74 -6.88
C SER A 68 -3.78 8.29 -5.71
N SER A 69 -5.05 8.55 -5.97
CA SER A 69 -6.12 8.82 -4.97
C SER A 69 -6.80 7.55 -4.45
N LEU A 70 -6.41 6.38 -4.97
CA LEU A 70 -6.98 5.09 -4.57
C LEU A 70 -6.37 4.60 -3.25
N PRO A 71 -7.20 4.05 -2.35
CA PRO A 71 -6.73 3.48 -1.10
C PRO A 71 -5.86 2.23 -1.32
N GLU A 72 -4.82 2.11 -0.49
CA GLU A 72 -3.96 0.93 -0.46
C GLU A 72 -4.35 -0.02 0.68
N VAL A 73 -4.08 -1.30 0.48
CA VAL A 73 -4.23 -2.37 1.48
C VAL A 73 -2.89 -3.05 1.69
N THR A 74 -2.69 -3.59 2.90
CA THR A 74 -1.48 -4.33 3.28
C THR A 74 -1.79 -5.80 3.57
N ASP A 75 -0.76 -6.63 3.68
CA ASP A 75 -0.87 -8.03 4.15
C ASP A 75 -1.65 -8.15 5.47
N LEU A 76 -1.51 -7.18 6.38
CA LEU A 76 -2.15 -7.23 7.70
C LEU A 76 -3.65 -6.95 7.62
N ASP A 77 -4.05 -6.05 6.72
CA ASP A 77 -5.42 -5.56 6.62
C ASP A 77 -6.22 -6.29 5.54
N PHE A 78 -5.58 -7.13 4.72
CA PHE A 78 -6.17 -7.74 3.53
C PHE A 78 -7.42 -8.55 3.86
N GLN A 79 -7.35 -9.40 4.89
CA GLN A 79 -8.47 -10.24 5.30
C GLN A 79 -9.71 -9.40 5.64
N GLN A 80 -9.56 -8.42 6.53
CA GLN A 80 -10.68 -7.58 6.96
C GLN A 80 -11.18 -6.66 5.84
N THR A 81 -10.26 -6.10 5.04
CA THR A 81 -10.55 -5.01 4.11
C THR A 81 -11.05 -5.51 2.75
N VAL A 82 -10.64 -6.72 2.35
CA VAL A 82 -10.93 -7.34 1.04
C VAL A 82 -11.86 -8.53 1.20
N LEU A 83 -11.48 -9.52 2.02
CA LEU A 83 -12.23 -10.78 2.09
C LEU A 83 -13.51 -10.63 2.90
N GLU A 84 -13.48 -9.88 3.99
CA GLU A 84 -14.63 -9.65 4.87
C GLU A 84 -15.48 -8.42 4.46
N ALA A 85 -15.20 -7.81 3.31
CA ALA A 85 -15.96 -6.68 2.81
C ALA A 85 -17.39 -7.09 2.40
N ASP A 86 -18.37 -6.25 2.75
CA ASP A 86 -19.78 -6.47 2.39
C ASP A 86 -20.06 -6.24 0.90
N GLN A 87 -19.26 -5.40 0.25
CA GLN A 87 -19.36 -5.09 -1.18
C GLN A 87 -18.23 -5.79 -1.97
N PRO A 88 -18.43 -6.08 -3.27
CA PRO A 88 -17.36 -6.58 -4.12
C PRO A 88 -16.12 -5.67 -4.09
N VAL A 89 -14.94 -6.28 -4.10
CA VAL A 89 -13.66 -5.56 -3.99
C VAL A 89 -12.76 -5.91 -5.17
N LEU A 90 -12.40 -4.92 -5.98
CA LEU A 90 -11.37 -5.04 -7.00
C LEU A 90 -10.02 -4.62 -6.41
N VAL A 91 -9.04 -5.51 -6.44
CA VAL A 91 -7.67 -5.23 -5.99
C VAL A 91 -6.73 -5.19 -7.20
N GLU A 92 -6.03 -4.07 -7.38
CA GLU A 92 -4.88 -3.97 -8.28
C GLU A 92 -3.59 -4.33 -7.52
N PHE A 93 -2.92 -5.37 -7.98
CA PHE A 93 -1.56 -5.70 -7.58
C PHE A 93 -0.58 -4.92 -8.46
N TRP A 94 0.19 -4.03 -7.86
CA TRP A 94 1.03 -3.08 -8.57
C TRP A 94 2.42 -2.92 -7.94
N ALA A 95 3.30 -2.20 -8.64
CA ALA A 95 4.60 -1.79 -8.15
C ALA A 95 5.04 -0.45 -8.78
N PRO A 96 5.87 0.36 -8.11
CA PRO A 96 6.30 1.67 -8.63
C PRO A 96 7.22 1.56 -9.86
N TRP A 97 7.96 0.46 -9.98
CA TRP A 97 8.81 0.15 -11.14
C TRP A 97 8.02 -0.39 -12.34
N CYS A 98 6.73 -0.67 -12.17
CA CYS A 98 5.86 -1.17 -13.22
C CYS A 98 5.27 0.01 -14.02
N ARG A 99 5.89 0.36 -15.15
CA ARG A 99 5.38 1.43 -16.03
C ARG A 99 3.91 1.22 -16.47
N PRO A 100 3.47 0.01 -16.90
CA PRO A 100 2.06 -0.20 -17.22
C PRO A 100 1.10 0.05 -16.04
N CYS A 101 1.55 -0.13 -14.79
CA CYS A 101 0.74 0.14 -13.60
C CYS A 101 0.49 1.65 -13.40
N VAL A 102 1.48 2.49 -13.74
CA VAL A 102 1.31 3.95 -13.74
C VAL A 102 0.24 4.36 -14.74
N GLU A 103 0.21 3.73 -15.92
CA GLU A 103 -0.82 3.99 -16.94
C GLU A 103 -2.23 3.52 -16.52
N MET A 104 -2.31 2.47 -15.69
CA MET A 104 -3.59 1.96 -15.18
C MET A 104 -4.20 2.85 -14.10
N THR A 105 -3.38 3.61 -13.38
CA THR A 105 -3.81 4.45 -12.25
C THR A 105 -4.96 5.41 -12.60
N PRO A 106 -4.85 6.30 -13.61
CA PRO A 106 -5.94 7.22 -13.95
C PRO A 106 -7.22 6.51 -14.43
N ILE A 107 -7.08 5.33 -15.06
CA ILE A 107 -8.22 4.51 -15.48
C ILE A 107 -8.96 3.98 -14.26
N LEU A 108 -8.23 3.43 -13.28
CA LEU A 108 -8.82 2.90 -12.05
C LEU A 108 -9.45 3.99 -11.20
N GLU A 109 -8.88 5.20 -11.15
CA GLU A 109 -9.51 6.34 -10.47
C GLU A 109 -10.86 6.72 -11.09
N GLN A 110 -10.94 6.73 -12.42
CA GLN A 110 -12.19 7.00 -13.12
C GLN A 110 -13.21 5.89 -12.86
N VAL A 111 -12.80 4.62 -12.94
CA VAL A 111 -13.67 3.47 -12.67
C VAL A 111 -14.13 3.49 -11.20
N SER A 112 -13.24 3.83 -10.26
CA SER A 112 -13.58 3.92 -8.84
C SER A 112 -14.67 4.96 -8.58
N LYS A 113 -14.65 6.09 -9.29
CA LYS A 113 -15.71 7.11 -9.20
C LYS A 113 -17.04 6.60 -9.76
N GLN A 114 -17.01 5.88 -10.89
CA GLN A 114 -18.22 5.34 -11.53
C GLN A 114 -18.90 4.23 -10.70
N TYR A 115 -18.11 3.46 -9.94
CA TYR A 115 -18.59 2.34 -9.14
C TYR A 115 -18.60 2.66 -7.63
N ALA A 116 -18.44 3.92 -7.26
CA ALA A 116 -18.49 4.36 -5.87
C ALA A 116 -19.77 3.86 -5.18
N GLY A 117 -19.62 3.25 -4.00
CA GLY A 117 -20.71 2.65 -3.24
C GLY A 117 -21.23 1.30 -3.74
N ARG A 118 -20.75 0.81 -4.90
CA ARG A 118 -21.14 -0.50 -5.46
C ARG A 118 -19.98 -1.49 -5.47
N VAL A 119 -18.77 -1.02 -5.77
CA VAL A 119 -17.54 -1.81 -5.76
C VAL A 119 -16.45 -0.98 -5.09
N LYS A 120 -15.71 -1.60 -4.17
CA LYS A 120 -14.51 -1.01 -3.60
C LYS A 120 -13.31 -1.29 -4.51
N ILE A 121 -12.56 -0.25 -4.87
CA ILE A 121 -11.30 -0.42 -5.62
C ILE A 121 -10.14 -0.12 -4.68
N LEU A 122 -9.23 -1.08 -4.57
CA LEU A 122 -8.04 -1.02 -3.70
C LEU A 122 -6.80 -1.35 -4.52
N ARG A 123 -5.65 -0.97 -3.98
CA ARG A 123 -4.35 -1.30 -4.54
C ARG A 123 -3.48 -1.99 -3.50
N ILE A 124 -2.61 -2.90 -3.92
CA ILE A 124 -1.63 -3.53 -3.07
C ILE A 124 -0.26 -3.53 -3.76
N ARG A 125 0.76 -3.04 -3.04
CA ARG A 125 2.13 -2.97 -3.54
C ARG A 125 2.82 -4.31 -3.30
N ILE A 126 3.19 -5.03 -4.34
CA ILE A 126 3.64 -6.42 -4.21
C ILE A 126 5.00 -6.56 -3.49
N ASP A 127 5.87 -5.55 -3.58
CA ASP A 127 7.21 -5.59 -2.96
C ASP A 127 7.14 -5.59 -1.43
N ASP A 128 6.14 -4.91 -0.86
CA ASP A 128 5.95 -4.78 0.59
C ASP A 128 4.94 -5.77 1.15
N ASN A 129 4.20 -6.44 0.25
CA ASN A 129 3.14 -7.38 0.60
C ASN A 129 3.38 -8.75 -0.06
N PRO A 130 4.54 -9.39 0.19
CA PRO A 130 4.93 -10.62 -0.49
C PRO A 130 4.07 -11.83 -0.09
N ALA A 131 3.44 -11.80 1.10
CA ALA A 131 2.59 -12.91 1.53
C ALA A 131 1.32 -12.97 0.68
N THR A 132 0.61 -11.83 0.55
CA THR A 132 -0.59 -11.76 -0.30
C THR A 132 -0.23 -11.97 -1.77
N ALA A 133 0.88 -11.39 -2.25
CA ALA A 133 1.32 -11.59 -3.63
C ALA A 133 1.58 -13.07 -3.94
N ALA A 134 2.24 -13.80 -3.03
CA ALA A 134 2.49 -15.23 -3.18
C ALA A 134 1.21 -16.06 -3.11
N GLU A 135 0.30 -15.74 -2.19
CA GLU A 135 -0.98 -16.45 -2.01
C GLU A 135 -1.85 -16.42 -3.28
N TYR A 136 -1.87 -15.28 -3.98
CA TYR A 136 -2.62 -15.11 -5.22
C TYR A 136 -1.81 -15.36 -6.50
N GLU A 137 -0.60 -15.90 -6.35
CA GLU A 137 0.32 -16.24 -7.45
C GLU A 137 0.59 -15.03 -8.37
N ILE A 138 0.86 -13.87 -7.79
CA ILE A 138 1.19 -12.64 -8.52
C ILE A 138 2.70 -12.47 -8.59
N ASP A 139 3.23 -12.90 -9.73
CA ASP A 139 4.63 -12.86 -10.12
C ASP A 139 4.96 -11.69 -11.06
N SER A 140 3.96 -11.09 -11.70
CA SER A 140 4.15 -9.93 -12.59
C SER A 140 2.98 -8.95 -12.54
N PRO A 141 3.19 -7.69 -12.12
CA PRO A 141 2.17 -6.65 -12.16
C PRO A 141 2.05 -6.01 -13.57
N PRO A 142 0.89 -5.41 -13.91
CA PRO A 142 -0.31 -5.31 -13.08
C PRO A 142 -1.14 -6.59 -13.12
N ALA A 143 -1.80 -6.90 -12.00
CA ALA A 143 -2.83 -7.93 -11.94
C ALA A 143 -4.06 -7.40 -11.20
N PHE A 144 -5.23 -7.88 -11.61
CA PHE A 144 -6.52 -7.44 -11.09
C PHE A 144 -7.30 -8.64 -10.61
N ILE A 145 -7.68 -8.64 -9.33
CA ILE A 145 -8.50 -9.70 -8.76
C ILE A 145 -9.74 -9.07 -8.15
N LEU A 146 -10.90 -9.58 -8.57
CA LEU A 146 -12.20 -9.20 -8.04
C LEU A 146 -12.64 -10.23 -7.02
N PHE A 147 -12.89 -9.77 -5.81
CA PHE A 147 -13.37 -10.55 -4.69
C PHE A 147 -14.85 -10.30 -4.47
N ARG A 148 -15.59 -11.38 -4.17
CA ARG A 148 -17.00 -11.33 -3.78
C ARG A 148 -17.29 -12.50 -2.85
N GLU A 149 -18.12 -12.28 -1.82
CA GLU A 149 -18.51 -13.34 -0.88
C GLU A 149 -17.29 -14.06 -0.26
N ARG A 150 -16.25 -13.31 0.11
CA ARG A 150 -14.98 -13.82 0.67
C ARG A 150 -14.17 -14.73 -0.26
N THR A 151 -14.48 -14.78 -1.55
CA THR A 151 -13.78 -15.63 -2.53
C THR A 151 -13.33 -14.84 -3.75
N VAL A 152 -12.40 -15.42 -4.52
CA VAL A 152 -12.00 -14.88 -5.83
C VAL A 152 -13.14 -15.10 -6.83
N PHE A 153 -13.74 -14.02 -7.30
CA PHE A 153 -14.78 -14.07 -8.33
C PHE A 153 -14.15 -14.18 -9.73
N LYS A 154 -13.24 -13.26 -10.06
CA LYS A 154 -12.56 -13.22 -11.37
C LYS A 154 -11.18 -12.58 -11.28
N ARG A 155 -10.27 -13.05 -12.15
CA ARG A 155 -8.90 -12.53 -12.31
C ARG A 155 -8.65 -12.01 -13.72
N ARG A 156 -7.86 -10.95 -13.84
CA ARG A 156 -7.29 -10.43 -15.09
C ARG A 156 -5.81 -10.11 -14.87
N LEU A 157 -4.95 -10.58 -15.76
CA LEU A 157 -3.52 -10.31 -15.71
C LEU A 157 -3.14 -9.30 -16.79
N GLY A 158 -2.12 -8.50 -16.51
CA GLY A 158 -1.64 -7.47 -17.41
C GLY A 158 -2.56 -6.25 -17.50
N LYS A 159 -2.12 -5.27 -18.30
CA LYS A 159 -2.83 -4.01 -18.53
C LYS A 159 -4.26 -4.27 -19.05
N GLN A 160 -5.23 -3.52 -18.53
CA GLN A 160 -6.64 -3.61 -18.95
C GLN A 160 -7.11 -2.29 -19.55
N SER A 161 -8.04 -2.35 -20.51
CA SER A 161 -8.82 -1.20 -20.94
C SER A 161 -9.93 -0.89 -19.94
N GLN A 162 -10.45 0.34 -19.98
CA GLN A 162 -11.60 0.74 -19.17
C GLN A 162 -12.81 -0.18 -19.42
N LEU A 163 -13.11 -0.52 -20.69
CA LEU A 163 -14.22 -1.42 -21.05
C LEU A 163 -14.08 -2.82 -20.42
N GLN A 164 -12.86 -3.35 -20.39
CA GLN A 164 -12.60 -4.66 -19.77
C GLN A 164 -12.80 -4.62 -18.25
N LEU A 165 -12.37 -3.54 -17.59
CA LEU A 165 -12.59 -3.35 -16.16
C LEU A 165 -14.07 -3.16 -15.85
N THR A 166 -14.79 -2.30 -16.58
CA THR A 166 -16.23 -2.10 -16.33
C THR A 166 -17.04 -3.36 -16.61
N GLY A 167 -16.71 -4.13 -17.65
CA GLY A 167 -17.33 -5.43 -17.91
C GLY A 167 -17.02 -6.49 -16.85
N LEU A 168 -15.83 -6.45 -16.26
CA LEU A 168 -15.47 -7.29 -15.12
C LEU A 168 -16.35 -6.96 -13.90
N LEU A 169 -16.45 -5.66 -13.58
CA LEU A 169 -17.19 -5.16 -12.43
C LEU A 169 -18.70 -5.38 -12.56
N SER A 170 -19.29 -5.06 -13.71
CA SER A 170 -20.72 -5.24 -13.94
C SER A 170 -21.16 -6.69 -13.76
N SER A 171 -20.31 -7.65 -14.15
CA SER A 171 -20.62 -9.07 -13.98
C SER A 171 -20.65 -9.55 -12.52
N SER A 172 -20.18 -8.73 -11.57
CA SER A 172 -20.17 -9.06 -10.14
C SER A 172 -21.34 -8.49 -9.36
N LEU A 173 -22.04 -7.50 -9.92
CA LEU A 173 -23.16 -6.83 -9.27
C LEU A 173 -24.46 -7.59 -9.56
N PRO A 174 -25.32 -7.83 -8.56
CA PRO A 174 -26.69 -8.29 -8.81
C PRO A 174 -27.44 -7.22 -9.61
N GLU A 175 -28.35 -7.61 -10.51
CA GLU A 175 -29.12 -6.70 -11.38
C GLU A 175 -30.05 -5.73 -10.62
N GLU A 176 -30.15 -5.81 -9.29
CA GLU A 176 -31.16 -5.13 -8.47
C GLU A 176 -30.84 -3.69 -8.03
N ILE A 177 -29.93 -2.97 -8.69
CA ILE A 177 -29.71 -1.54 -8.40
C ILE A 177 -29.62 -0.72 -9.69
N ILE A 178 -30.68 -0.84 -10.50
CA ILE A 178 -31.01 0.11 -11.57
C ILE A 178 -32.50 0.50 -11.40
N GLU A 179 -32.80 1.24 -10.34
CA GLU A 179 -33.97 2.13 -10.30
C GLU A 179 -33.51 3.56 -10.08
#